data_AF-A0A7X7QWG2-F1
#
_entry.id   AF-A0A7X7QWG2-F1
#
_cell.length_a   1.000
_cell.length_b   1.000
_cell.length_c   1.000
_cell.angle_alpha   90.00
_cell.angle_beta   90.00
_cell.angle_gamma   90.00
#
_symmetry.space_group_name_H-M   'P 1'
#
loop_
_entity.id
_entity.type
_entity.pdbx_description
1 polymer ?
#
loop_
_entity_poly.entity_id
_entity_poly.type
_entity_poly.pdbx_seq_one_letter_code
_entity_poly.pdbx_strand_id
1 'polypeptide(L)'
;KGYVISGFDVIMPKGYAGHLSVDATTMLSDEMFRKFEIPFLNRIADNFDGLFFHIHSVGSHVIPAVCEIDKIKFLEISNDPNSPRSIEIYKKYEKELSEKSVIVTLSYDEIKDNVEFLKDRKTIIWYDALSVDDAIRAVDLVRNKLG
;
A
#
# COMPACT_ATOMS: atom_id res chain seq x y z
N LYS A 1 -23.19 -1.17 -11.34
CA LYS A 1 -22.08 -1.32 -10.37
C LYS A 1 -21.03 -2.19 -11.04
N GLY A 2 -19.76 -1.78 -11.05
CA GLY A 2 -18.67 -2.55 -11.66
C GLY A 2 -17.42 -2.40 -10.81
N TYR A 3 -16.48 -3.31 -10.97
CA TYR A 3 -15.20 -3.33 -10.28
C TYR A 3 -14.09 -3.57 -11.31
N VAL A 4 -12.88 -3.18 -10.95
CA VAL A 4 -11.67 -3.62 -11.63
C VAL A 4 -10.85 -4.43 -10.63
N ILE A 5 -10.11 -5.41 -11.13
CA ILE A 5 -9.15 -6.17 -10.32
C ILE A 5 -7.77 -5.74 -10.82
N SER A 6 -6.88 -5.33 -9.91
CA SER A 6 -5.50 -5.03 -10.27
C SER A 6 -4.79 -6.30 -10.74
N GLY A 7 -3.59 -6.16 -11.32
CA GLY A 7 -2.73 -7.32 -11.62
C GLY A 7 -2.26 -8.10 -10.37
N PHE A 8 -2.64 -7.66 -9.16
CA PHE A 8 -2.24 -8.17 -7.86
C PHE A 8 -3.46 -8.47 -6.98
N ASP A 9 -4.55 -8.90 -7.60
CA ASP A 9 -5.77 -9.39 -6.94
C ASP A 9 -6.46 -8.39 -5.98
N VAL A 10 -6.20 -7.08 -6.13
CA VAL A 10 -6.90 -6.03 -5.37
C VAL A 10 -8.15 -5.61 -6.12
N ILE A 11 -9.31 -5.81 -5.50
CA ILE A 11 -10.61 -5.36 -6.02
C ILE A 11 -10.76 -3.86 -5.75
N MET A 12 -10.95 -3.09 -6.81
CA MET A 12 -11.13 -1.64 -6.75
C MET A 12 -12.43 -1.19 -7.44
N PRO A 13 -12.97 -0.01 -7.11
CA PRO A 13 -14.17 0.51 -7.76
C PRO A 13 -13.98 0.71 -9.28
N LYS A 14 -15.07 0.62 -10.06
CA LYS A 14 -15.04 1.00 -11.48
C LYS A 14 -14.49 2.42 -11.65
N GLY A 15 -13.69 2.63 -12.71
CA GLY A 15 -13.05 3.92 -12.99
C GLY A 15 -11.68 4.06 -12.32
N TYR A 16 -11.33 3.14 -11.42
CA TYR A 16 -9.98 3.05 -10.87
C TYR A 16 -9.08 2.27 -11.82
N ALA A 17 -7.78 2.44 -11.68
CA ALA A 17 -6.79 1.66 -12.41
C ALA A 17 -5.50 1.49 -11.61
N GLY A 18 -4.65 0.61 -12.14
CA GLY A 18 -3.24 0.60 -11.81
C GLY A 18 -2.74 -0.64 -11.08
N HIS A 19 -1.42 -0.70 -11.13
CA HIS A 19 -0.46 -1.10 -10.12
C HIS A 19 0.77 -0.31 -10.59
N LEU A 20 0.80 0.98 -10.23
CA LEU A 20 1.84 1.88 -10.73
C LEU A 20 3.13 1.56 -9.99
N SER A 21 3.91 0.63 -10.56
CA SER A 21 5.25 0.28 -10.11
C SER A 21 6.24 1.25 -10.72
N VAL A 22 6.73 2.17 -9.92
CA VAL A 22 7.72 3.18 -10.32
C VAL A 22 9.03 2.95 -9.58
N ASP A 23 9.57 1.74 -9.68
CA ASP A 23 10.64 1.25 -8.79
C ASP A 23 11.92 2.09 -8.86
N ALA A 24 12.22 2.65 -10.03
CA ALA A 24 13.36 3.56 -10.22
C ALA A 24 13.25 4.83 -9.36
N THR A 25 12.05 5.20 -8.93
CA THR A 25 11.80 6.42 -8.13
C THR A 25 12.32 6.33 -6.70
N THR A 26 12.58 5.10 -6.22
CA THR A 26 13.26 4.86 -4.94
C THR A 26 14.62 5.54 -4.86
N MET A 27 15.28 5.76 -6.00
CA MET A 27 16.59 6.42 -6.09
C MET A 27 16.51 7.95 -6.11
N LEU A 28 15.31 8.53 -6.25
CA LEU A 28 15.11 9.97 -6.28
C LEU A 28 15.05 10.51 -4.86
N SER A 29 15.59 11.72 -4.64
CA SER A 29 15.23 12.48 -3.44
C SER A 29 13.76 12.90 -3.49
N ASP A 30 13.17 13.28 -2.35
CA ASP A 30 11.81 13.85 -2.30
C ASP A 30 11.65 15.06 -3.27
N GLU A 31 12.66 15.95 -3.31
CA GLU A 31 12.67 17.08 -4.24
C GLU A 31 12.63 16.63 -5.71
N MET A 32 13.46 15.65 -6.07
CA MET A 32 13.50 15.12 -7.43
C MET A 32 12.21 14.40 -7.79
N PHE A 33 11.63 13.63 -6.87
CA PHE A 33 10.34 12.97 -7.06
C PHE A 33 9.24 13.99 -7.35
N ARG A 34 9.16 15.05 -6.54
CA ARG A 34 8.19 16.14 -6.74
C ARG A 34 8.36 16.82 -8.08
N LYS A 35 9.61 17.06 -8.48
CA LYS A 35 9.93 17.75 -9.74
C LYS A 35 9.65 16.89 -10.97
N PHE A 36 10.00 15.61 -10.92
CA PHE A 36 10.07 14.76 -12.10
C PHE A 36 8.98 13.70 -12.19
N GLU A 37 8.42 13.21 -11.08
CA GLU A 37 7.40 12.14 -11.10
C GLU A 37 5.98 12.68 -10.97
N ILE A 38 5.74 13.56 -9.99
CA ILE A 38 4.39 14.09 -9.70
C ILE A 38 3.68 14.64 -10.95
N PRO A 39 4.31 15.42 -11.85
CA PRO A 39 3.63 15.92 -13.04
C PRO A 39 3.10 14.82 -13.96
N PHE A 40 3.80 13.70 -14.09
CA PHE A 40 3.35 12.58 -14.92
C PHE A 40 2.33 11.71 -14.20
N LEU A 41 2.49 11.49 -12.90
CA LEU A 41 1.50 10.79 -12.09
C LEU A 41 0.15 11.53 -12.10
N ASN A 42 0.15 12.87 -12.04
CA ASN A 42 -1.06 13.68 -12.18
C ASN A 42 -1.71 13.52 -13.57
N ARG A 43 -0.91 13.52 -14.64
CA ARG A 43 -1.44 13.29 -16.00
C ARG A 43 -2.08 11.90 -16.15
N ILE A 44 -1.55 10.88 -15.48
CA ILE A 44 -2.18 9.56 -15.44
C ILE A 44 -3.47 9.65 -14.62
N ALA A 45 -3.41 10.23 -13.41
CA ALA A 45 -4.53 10.40 -12.50
C ALA A 45 -5.74 11.15 -13.11
N ASP A 46 -5.51 12.10 -14.02
CA ASP A 46 -6.57 12.84 -14.72
C ASP A 46 -7.51 11.93 -15.54
N ASN A 47 -7.08 10.70 -15.86
CA ASN A 47 -7.86 9.73 -16.63
C ASN A 47 -8.63 8.73 -15.77
N PHE A 48 -8.47 8.76 -14.44
CA PHE A 48 -9.04 7.77 -13.53
C PHE A 48 -9.67 8.39 -12.28
N ASP A 49 -10.59 7.64 -11.67
CA ASP A 49 -11.25 8.05 -10.43
C ASP A 49 -10.37 7.78 -9.20
N GLY A 50 -9.49 6.79 -9.31
CA GLY A 50 -8.45 6.51 -8.33
C GLY A 50 -7.38 5.58 -8.87
N LEU A 51 -6.21 5.62 -8.24
CA LEU A 51 -5.02 4.88 -8.62
C LEU A 51 -4.55 4.01 -7.46
N PHE A 52 -3.97 2.88 -7.84
CA PHE A 52 -3.15 2.03 -7.00
C PHE A 52 -1.67 2.28 -7.30
N PHE A 53 -0.95 2.81 -6.31
CA PHE A 53 0.48 3.06 -6.35
C PHE A 53 1.27 2.03 -5.54
N HIS A 54 2.35 1.52 -6.12
CA HIS A 54 3.27 0.58 -5.49
C HIS A 54 4.57 1.29 -5.12
N ILE A 55 5.08 1.05 -3.92
CA ILE A 55 6.40 1.52 -3.52
C ILE A 55 7.16 0.49 -2.71
N HIS A 56 8.44 0.34 -3.03
CA HIS A 56 9.41 -0.41 -2.26
C HIS A 56 9.77 0.31 -0.94
N SER A 57 9.92 -0.43 0.16
CA SER A 57 10.30 0.09 1.48
C SER A 57 11.55 0.99 1.47
N VAL A 58 12.54 0.68 0.62
CA VAL A 58 13.75 1.52 0.43
C VAL A 58 13.43 2.93 -0.08
N GLY A 59 12.32 3.10 -0.81
CA GLY A 59 11.86 4.38 -1.34
C GLY A 59 10.90 5.13 -0.42
N SER A 60 10.66 4.66 0.79
CA SER A 60 9.60 5.19 1.67
C SER A 60 9.68 6.69 1.97
N HIS A 61 10.85 7.32 1.77
CA HIS A 61 11.02 8.76 1.93
C HIS A 61 10.15 9.61 0.99
N VAL A 62 9.67 9.08 -0.14
CA VAL A 62 8.78 9.82 -1.05
C VAL A 62 7.28 9.64 -0.74
N ILE A 63 6.91 8.82 0.26
CA ILE A 63 5.50 8.60 0.64
C ILE A 63 4.74 9.91 0.88
N PRO A 64 5.30 10.93 1.58
CA PRO A 64 4.59 12.21 1.75
C PRO A 64 4.21 12.86 0.41
N ALA A 65 5.15 12.89 -0.56
CA ALA A 65 4.93 13.45 -1.89
C ALA A 65 3.90 12.64 -2.70
N VAL A 66 3.93 11.31 -2.60
CA VAL A 66 2.93 10.43 -3.22
C VAL A 66 1.54 10.68 -2.65
N CYS A 67 1.43 10.86 -1.33
CA CYS A 67 0.15 11.04 -0.66
C CYS A 67 -0.56 12.35 -1.02
N GLU A 68 0.18 13.38 -1.44
CA GLU A 68 -0.38 14.65 -1.97
C GLU A 68 -1.15 14.48 -3.29
N ILE A 69 -0.94 13.38 -4.01
CA ILE A 69 -1.72 13.08 -5.20
C ILE A 69 -3.07 12.51 -4.75
N ASP A 70 -4.09 13.35 -4.78
CA ASP A 70 -5.45 13.03 -4.30
C ASP A 70 -6.02 11.75 -4.91
N LYS A 71 -5.71 11.50 -6.19
CA LYS A 71 -6.19 10.34 -6.94
C LYS A 71 -5.47 9.04 -6.58
N ILE A 72 -4.33 9.07 -5.90
CA ILE A 72 -3.76 7.85 -5.32
C ILE A 72 -4.60 7.48 -4.10
N LYS A 73 -5.36 6.38 -4.22
CA LYS A 73 -6.30 5.90 -3.18
C LYS A 73 -5.85 4.61 -2.53
N PHE A 74 -5.10 3.78 -3.25
CA PHE A 74 -4.45 2.59 -2.74
C PHE A 74 -2.94 2.79 -2.79
N LEU A 75 -2.25 2.43 -1.71
CA LEU A 75 -0.80 2.52 -1.61
C LEU A 75 -0.25 1.23 -1.00
N GLU A 76 0.51 0.48 -1.78
CA GLU A 76 1.24 -0.69 -1.31
C GLU A 76 2.65 -0.30 -0.89
N ILE A 77 3.03 -0.72 0.31
CA ILE A 77 4.41 -0.65 0.81
C ILE A 77 4.99 -2.07 0.76
N SER A 78 5.81 -2.34 -0.25
CA SER A 78 6.49 -3.62 -0.43
C SER A 78 7.70 -3.73 0.49
N ASN A 79 8.00 -4.95 0.94
CA ASN A 79 9.15 -5.21 1.80
C ASN A 79 10.41 -5.47 0.97
N ASP A 80 11.51 -4.82 1.31
CA ASP A 80 12.83 -5.10 0.73
C ASP A 80 13.76 -5.79 1.73
N PRO A 81 14.73 -6.59 1.25
CA PRO A 81 15.82 -7.07 2.08
C PRO A 81 16.57 -5.91 2.76
N ASN A 82 16.98 -6.12 4.01
CA ASN A 82 17.79 -5.16 4.79
C ASN A 82 17.17 -3.76 4.93
N SER A 83 15.84 -3.67 4.85
CA SER A 83 15.08 -2.42 4.97
C SER A 83 14.02 -2.56 6.05
N PRO A 84 13.51 -1.44 6.61
CA PRO A 84 12.39 -1.47 7.54
C PRO A 84 11.19 -2.22 6.94
N ARG A 85 10.49 -2.97 7.77
CA ARG A 85 9.29 -3.69 7.37
C ARG A 85 8.18 -2.70 7.00
N SER A 86 7.30 -3.11 6.08
CA SER A 86 6.18 -2.31 5.59
C SER A 86 5.29 -1.76 6.71
N ILE A 87 5.08 -2.53 7.79
CA ILE A 87 4.33 -2.07 8.97
C ILE A 87 5.04 -0.96 9.76
N GLU A 88 6.38 -0.98 9.82
CA GLU A 88 7.15 0.06 10.49
C GLU A 88 7.08 1.38 9.70
N ILE A 89 7.15 1.28 8.37
CA ILE A 89 6.98 2.41 7.47
C ILE A 89 5.55 2.96 7.54
N TYR A 90 4.55 2.08 7.59
CA TYR A 90 3.16 2.51 7.72
C TYR A 90 2.95 3.29 9.03
N LYS A 91 3.48 2.81 10.15
CA LYS A 91 3.45 3.56 11.42
C LYS A 91 4.19 4.89 11.33
N LYS A 92 5.34 4.93 10.66
CA LYS A 92 6.14 6.15 10.48
C LYS A 92 5.36 7.24 9.72
N TYR A 93 4.60 6.87 8.69
CA TYR A 93 3.85 7.78 7.81
C TYR A 93 2.33 7.68 8.02
N GLU A 94 1.90 7.34 9.24
CA GLU A 94 0.50 7.08 9.55
C GLU A 94 -0.40 8.27 9.17
N LYS A 95 0.07 9.49 9.46
CA LYS A 95 -0.69 10.73 9.22
C LYS A 95 -0.93 10.94 7.73
N GLU A 96 0.12 10.81 6.92
CA GLU A 96 0.08 10.97 5.46
C GLU A 96 -0.78 9.89 4.80
N LEU A 97 -0.81 8.69 5.39
CA LEU A 97 -1.52 7.52 4.85
C LEU A 97 -2.97 7.38 5.35
N SER A 98 -3.42 8.22 6.27
CA SER A 98 -4.73 8.13 6.94
C SER A 98 -5.93 8.05 5.99
N GLU A 99 -5.87 8.74 4.85
CA GLU A 99 -6.93 8.75 3.84
C GLU A 99 -6.76 7.70 2.73
N LYS A 100 -5.70 6.89 2.81
CA LYS A 100 -5.37 5.85 1.81
C LYS A 100 -5.81 4.47 2.29
N SER A 101 -6.12 3.59 1.34
CA SER A 101 -6.20 2.16 1.60
C SER A 101 -4.80 1.58 1.48
N VAL A 102 -4.18 1.25 2.60
CA VAL A 102 -2.77 0.84 2.65
C VAL A 102 -2.67 -0.67 2.53
N ILE A 103 -1.78 -1.14 1.68
CA ILE A 103 -1.48 -2.55 1.49
C ILE A 103 -0.09 -2.83 2.09
N VAL A 104 -0.01 -3.82 2.97
CA VAL A 104 1.25 -4.26 3.59
C VAL A 104 1.32 -5.78 3.60
N THR A 105 2.52 -6.32 3.33
CA THR A 105 2.77 -7.76 3.45
C THR A 105 3.33 -8.07 4.83
N LEU A 106 2.58 -8.85 5.61
CA LEU A 106 2.88 -9.13 7.02
C LEU A 106 3.03 -10.64 7.27
N SER A 107 3.88 -11.00 8.22
CA SER A 107 3.88 -12.32 8.83
C SER A 107 2.75 -12.48 9.85
N TYR A 108 2.51 -13.70 10.31
CA TYR A 108 1.45 -13.99 11.27
C TYR A 108 1.68 -13.25 12.60
N ASP A 109 2.92 -13.25 13.07
CA ASP A 109 3.31 -12.56 14.30
C ASP A 109 3.24 -11.04 14.12
N GLU A 110 3.62 -10.52 12.95
CA GLU A 110 3.45 -9.09 12.65
C GLU A 110 1.97 -8.68 12.66
N ILE A 111 1.04 -9.49 12.15
CA ILE A 111 -0.40 -9.20 12.25
C ILE A 111 -0.81 -9.15 13.73
N LYS A 112 -0.42 -10.18 14.50
CA LYS A 112 -0.79 -10.32 15.92
C LYS A 112 -0.26 -9.17 16.78
N ASP A 113 0.99 -8.79 16.59
CA ASP A 113 1.67 -7.75 17.37
C ASP A 113 1.19 -6.34 17.01
N ASN A 114 0.51 -6.19 15.88
CA ASN A 114 0.04 -4.90 15.35
C ASN A 114 -1.49 -4.77 15.30
N VAL A 115 -2.24 -5.66 15.96
CA VAL A 115 -3.71 -5.66 15.93
C VAL A 115 -4.30 -4.29 16.25
N GLU A 116 -3.88 -3.66 17.35
CA GLU A 116 -4.41 -2.35 17.79
C GLU A 116 -4.12 -1.24 16.78
N PHE A 117 -2.99 -1.31 16.07
CA PHE A 117 -2.69 -0.37 15.01
C PHE A 117 -3.51 -0.65 13.75
N LEU A 118 -3.81 -1.90 13.43
CA LEU A 118 -4.48 -2.24 12.17
C LEU A 118 -6.01 -2.08 12.23
N LYS A 119 -6.62 -2.25 13.41
CA LYS A 119 -8.07 -2.42 13.58
C LYS A 119 -8.95 -1.30 13.02
N ASP A 120 -8.56 -0.04 13.21
CA ASP A 120 -9.37 1.12 12.80
C ASP A 120 -8.87 1.77 11.51
N ARG A 121 -8.05 1.05 10.72
CA ARG A 121 -7.40 1.58 9.52
C ARG A 121 -7.84 0.82 8.28
N LYS A 122 -7.87 1.52 7.15
CA LYS A 122 -8.19 0.95 5.84
C LYS A 122 -6.99 0.16 5.34
N THR A 123 -6.81 -1.05 5.88
CA THR A 123 -5.64 -1.87 5.57
C THR A 123 -6.02 -3.16 4.85
N ILE A 124 -5.27 -3.47 3.81
CA ILE A 124 -5.28 -4.76 3.13
C ILE A 124 -3.98 -5.46 3.54
N ILE A 125 -4.11 -6.66 4.09
CA ILE A 125 -2.96 -7.45 4.51
C ILE A 125 -2.70 -8.50 3.45
N TRP A 126 -1.54 -8.44 2.82
CA TRP A 126 -1.01 -9.54 2.03
C TRP A 126 -0.24 -10.50 2.93
N TYR A 127 -0.43 -11.79 2.69
CA TYR A 127 0.10 -12.84 3.55
C TYR A 127 0.60 -14.00 2.69
N ASP A 128 1.90 -14.26 2.75
CA ASP A 128 2.55 -15.37 2.06
C ASP A 128 2.38 -16.66 2.87
N ALA A 129 1.26 -17.35 2.67
CA ALA A 129 0.95 -18.57 3.41
C ALA A 129 1.84 -19.74 2.99
N LEU A 130 2.29 -20.52 3.99
CA LEU A 130 3.09 -21.74 3.75
C LEU A 130 2.21 -22.95 3.38
N SER A 131 0.92 -22.90 3.71
CA SER A 131 -0.07 -23.93 3.43
C SER A 131 -1.49 -23.35 3.46
N VAL A 132 -2.48 -24.14 3.01
CA VAL A 132 -3.90 -23.76 3.13
C VAL A 132 -4.30 -23.58 4.59
N ASP A 133 -3.85 -24.46 5.50
CA ASP A 133 -4.15 -24.35 6.93
C ASP A 133 -3.54 -23.06 7.53
N ASP A 134 -2.33 -22.69 7.09
CA ASP A 134 -1.70 -21.44 7.51
C ASP A 134 -2.47 -20.21 6.99
N ALA A 135 -2.93 -20.25 5.74
CA ALA A 135 -3.77 -19.20 5.16
C ALA A 135 -5.08 -19.04 5.94
N ILE A 136 -5.77 -20.15 6.26
CA ILE A 136 -7.00 -20.16 7.05
C ILE A 136 -6.73 -19.54 8.43
N ARG A 137 -5.65 -19.97 9.09
CA ARG A 137 -5.25 -19.46 10.41
C ARG A 137 -5.01 -17.94 10.39
N ALA A 138 -4.32 -17.42 9.37
CA ALA A 138 -4.07 -15.98 9.23
C ALA A 138 -5.37 -15.19 8.96
N VAL A 139 -6.24 -15.72 8.08
CA VAL A 139 -7.55 -15.11 7.79
C VAL A 139 -8.42 -15.08 9.04
N ASP A 140 -8.45 -16.16 9.83
CA ASP A 140 -9.22 -16.23 11.07
C ASP A 140 -8.68 -15.24 12.12
N LEU A 141 -7.36 -15.05 12.21
CA LEU A 141 -6.79 -14.02 13.07
C LEU A 141 -7.31 -12.63 12.70
N VAL A 142 -7.24 -12.28 11.41
CA VAL A 142 -7.70 -10.98 10.91
C VAL A 142 -9.20 -10.79 11.15
N ARG A 143 -10.02 -11.79 10.80
CA ARG A 143 -11.48 -11.72 10.96
C ARG A 143 -11.94 -11.63 12.42
N ASN A 144 -11.20 -12.20 13.36
CA ASN A 144 -11.59 -12.20 14.77
C ASN A 144 -11.01 -11.02 15.57
N LYS A 145 -9.96 -10.36 15.05
CA LYS A 145 -9.23 -9.30 15.78
C LYS A 145 -9.34 -7.92 15.13
N LEU A 146 -9.45 -7.86 13.80
CA LEU A 146 -9.52 -6.62 13.01
C LEU A 146 -10.92 -6.37 12.44
N GLY A 147 -11.80 -7.38 12.44
CA GLY A 147 -13.20 -7.33 12.00
C GLY A 147 -14.17 -7.63 13.12
#